data_AF-A0A6N8ZTB1-F1
#
_entry.id   AF-A0A6N8ZTB1-F1
#
_cell.length_a   1.000
_cell.length_b   1.000
_cell.length_c   1.000
_cell.angle_alpha   90.00
_cell.angle_beta   90.00
_cell.angle_gamma   90.00
#
_symmetry.space_group_name_H-M   'P 1'
#
loop_
_entity.id
_entity.type
_entity.pdbx_description
1 polymer ?
#
loop_
_entity_poly.entity_id
_entity_poly.type
_entity_poly.pdbx_seq_one_letter_code
_entity_poly.pdbx_strand_id
1 'polypeptide(L)'
;MAIPRALCAFVGCVAMSLTAMYGFRFIERFSSLAVPLLALFMLYVVYLVLQRIQLQDLWSAPGAGGMSVGLAISTVVGANILMAVSGPDLTRYARTGLEGVKSVSGLAAGYPLIMLASGIPALAFAESDIMKIMVLLGVALPALFILVFSTWTTNTVNLYSAVLTLAASFRRFSDKQLAMAAGALGTLGAVLGIMDVFLPFVLILGIAATPIAGVYIADFFLLSGSDYRLERLSARPPVGYSALLAWIAGTGVAAAANQELLALTTVPAADGMISAFVLHAVLSRWVLKGKR
;
A
#
# COMPACT_ATOMS: atom_id res chain seq x y z
N MET A 1 10.25 29.02 -18.19
CA MET A 1 8.79 28.82 -18.19
C MET A 1 8.52 27.53 -17.44
N ALA A 2 7.83 27.56 -16.30
CA ALA A 2 7.53 26.34 -15.53
C ALA A 2 6.43 25.55 -16.25
N ILE A 3 6.64 24.25 -16.47
CA ILE A 3 5.61 23.37 -17.04
C ILE A 3 4.50 23.21 -15.99
N PRO A 4 3.21 23.37 -16.35
CA PRO A 4 2.12 23.20 -15.40
C PRO A 4 2.11 21.80 -14.78
N ARG A 5 2.04 21.73 -13.44
CA ARG A 5 2.05 20.45 -12.70
C ARG A 5 0.96 19.48 -13.19
N ALA A 6 -0.24 20.00 -13.44
CA ALA A 6 -1.36 19.22 -13.96
C ALA A 6 -1.08 18.60 -15.34
N LEU A 7 -0.34 19.31 -16.21
CA LEU A 7 0.04 18.79 -17.52
C LEU A 7 1.07 17.66 -17.38
N CYS A 8 2.08 17.82 -16.53
CA CYS A 8 3.05 16.75 -16.24
C CYS A 8 2.36 15.52 -15.65
N ALA A 9 1.43 15.72 -14.71
CA ALA A 9 0.65 14.65 -14.09
C ALA A 9 -0.20 13.92 -15.15
N PHE A 10 -0.93 14.65 -15.98
CA PHE A 10 -1.76 14.08 -17.05
C PHE A 10 -0.93 13.24 -18.02
N VAL A 11 0.16 13.80 -18.56
CA VAL A 11 1.02 13.09 -19.53
C VAL A 11 1.64 11.85 -18.89
N GLY A 12 2.16 11.96 -17.67
CA GLY A 12 2.74 10.83 -16.95
C GLY A 12 1.72 9.71 -16.68
N CYS A 13 0.54 10.05 -16.17
CA CYS A 13 -0.52 9.09 -15.89
C CYS A 13 -1.02 8.38 -17.15
N VAL A 14 -1.20 9.11 -18.25
CA VAL A 14 -1.61 8.52 -19.53
C VAL A 14 -0.55 7.57 -20.06
N ALA A 15 0.73 7.99 -20.06
CA ALA A 15 1.83 7.16 -20.55
C ALA A 15 1.96 5.86 -19.75
N MET A 16 1.89 5.94 -18.41
CA MET A 16 1.96 4.78 -17.52
C MET A 16 0.74 3.87 -17.66
N SER A 17 -0.47 4.43 -17.77
CA SER A 17 -1.70 3.64 -17.93
C SER A 17 -1.72 2.88 -19.25
N LEU A 18 -1.32 3.51 -20.36
CA LEU A 18 -1.27 2.87 -21.67
C LEU A 18 -0.25 1.73 -21.68
N THR A 19 0.97 1.99 -21.21
CA THR A 19 2.02 0.95 -21.19
C THR A 19 1.66 -0.24 -20.29
N ALA A 20 0.98 0.01 -19.16
CA ALA A 20 0.44 -1.04 -18.31
C ALA A 20 -0.54 -1.97 -19.03
N MET A 21 -1.29 -1.47 -20.03
CA MET A 21 -2.22 -2.28 -20.82
C MET A 21 -1.52 -3.17 -21.87
N TYR A 22 -0.25 -2.91 -22.22
CA TYR A 22 0.43 -3.58 -23.34
C TYR A 22 1.55 -4.57 -22.94
N GLY A 23 2.03 -4.61 -21.69
CA GLY A 23 3.25 -5.39 -21.42
C GLY A 23 3.57 -5.79 -19.98
N PHE A 24 2.87 -6.79 -19.44
CA PHE A 24 3.25 -7.37 -18.13
C PHE A 24 4.64 -8.05 -18.15
N ARG A 25 4.98 -8.73 -19.26
CA ARG A 25 6.29 -9.41 -19.44
C ARG A 25 7.49 -8.45 -19.52
N PHE A 26 7.29 -7.24 -20.02
CA PHE A 26 8.34 -6.23 -20.10
C PHE A 26 8.70 -5.74 -18.68
N ILE A 27 7.69 -5.58 -17.83
CA ILE A 27 7.82 -5.01 -16.49
C ILE A 27 8.48 -5.98 -15.52
N GLU A 28 8.21 -7.28 -15.63
CA GLU A 28 8.85 -8.30 -14.79
C GLU A 28 10.38 -8.29 -14.95
N ARG A 29 10.86 -8.37 -16.20
CA ARG A 29 12.31 -8.31 -16.50
C ARG A 29 12.91 -6.97 -16.11
N PHE A 30 12.19 -5.88 -16.38
CA PHE A 30 12.67 -4.55 -16.03
C PHE A 30 12.77 -4.35 -14.51
N SER A 31 11.79 -4.83 -13.74
CA SER A 31 11.75 -4.72 -12.29
C SER A 31 12.90 -5.48 -11.63
N SER A 32 13.28 -6.65 -12.16
CA SER A 32 14.43 -7.41 -11.66
C SER A 32 15.77 -6.66 -11.75
N LEU A 33 15.91 -5.72 -12.68
CA LEU A 33 17.08 -4.85 -12.81
C LEU A 33 16.91 -3.52 -12.05
N ALA A 34 15.71 -2.94 -12.09
CA ALA A 34 15.42 -1.66 -11.46
C ALA A 34 15.54 -1.72 -9.94
N VAL A 35 15.06 -2.80 -9.30
CA VAL A 35 15.06 -2.91 -7.83
C VAL A 35 16.47 -2.89 -7.24
N PRO A 36 17.44 -3.70 -7.70
CA PRO A 36 18.83 -3.58 -7.25
C PRO A 36 19.44 -2.20 -7.50
N LEU A 37 19.15 -1.59 -8.66
CA LEU A 37 19.68 -0.27 -9.01
C LEU A 37 19.13 0.82 -8.08
N LEU A 38 17.82 0.77 -7.79
CA LEU A 38 17.14 1.63 -6.82
C LEU A 38 17.77 1.50 -5.44
N ALA A 39 18.01 0.27 -4.98
CA ALA A 39 18.62 0.00 -3.68
C ALA A 39 20.05 0.56 -3.61
N LEU A 40 20.88 0.30 -4.63
CA LEU A 40 22.24 0.84 -4.71
C LEU A 40 22.25 2.37 -4.74
N PHE A 41 21.33 2.98 -5.50
CA PHE A 41 21.20 4.42 -5.54
C PHE A 41 20.78 5.01 -4.20
N MET A 42 19.85 4.36 -3.49
CA MET A 42 19.44 4.78 -2.15
C MET A 42 20.61 4.71 -1.16
N LEU A 43 21.40 3.63 -1.19
CA LEU A 43 22.61 3.51 -0.38
C LEU A 43 23.64 4.60 -0.72
N TYR A 44 23.81 4.92 -2.00
CA TYR A 44 24.69 6.00 -2.44
C TYR A 44 24.22 7.38 -1.96
N VAL A 45 22.92 7.65 -2.00
CA VAL A 45 22.32 8.88 -1.44
C VAL A 45 22.57 8.97 0.06
N VAL A 46 22.33 7.89 0.82
CA VAL A 46 22.62 7.86 2.27
C VAL A 46 24.11 8.10 2.52
N TYR A 47 24.99 7.48 1.74
CA TYR A 47 26.43 7.73 1.81
C TYR A 47 26.77 9.20 1.60
N LEU A 48 26.24 9.86 0.56
CA LEU A 48 26.48 11.28 0.31
C LEU A 48 25.98 12.18 1.45
N VAL A 49 24.86 11.84 2.07
CA VAL A 49 24.32 12.57 3.23
C VAL A 49 25.25 12.42 4.43
N LEU A 50 25.69 11.18 4.73
CA LEU A 50 26.58 10.90 5.86
C LEU A 50 27.99 11.50 5.71
N GLN A 51 28.39 11.93 4.51
CA GLN A 51 29.60 12.74 4.31
C GLN A 51 29.42 14.21 4.74
N ARG A 52 28.18 14.67 4.95
CA ARG A 52 27.83 16.07 5.25
C ARG A 52 27.33 16.30 6.68
N ILE A 53 26.91 15.23 7.37
CA ILE A 53 26.33 15.30 8.72
C ILE A 53 26.86 14.17 9.60
N GLN A 54 26.76 14.31 10.92
CA GLN A 54 27.05 13.21 11.84
C GLN A 54 25.77 12.43 12.18
N LEU A 55 25.89 11.12 12.38
CA LEU A 55 24.75 10.27 12.77
C LEU A 55 24.05 10.74 14.05
N GLN A 56 24.80 11.32 14.98
CA GLN A 56 24.26 11.87 16.23
C GLN A 56 23.28 13.04 16.02
N ASP A 57 23.47 13.81 14.93
CA ASP A 57 22.61 14.95 14.61
C ASP A 57 21.22 14.47 14.17
N LEU A 58 21.14 13.28 13.56
CA LEU A 58 19.86 12.64 13.20
C LEU A 58 19.12 12.11 14.43
N TRP A 59 19.86 11.60 15.42
CA TRP A 59 19.29 11.07 16.67
C TRP A 59 18.81 12.12 17.65
N SER A 60 19.42 13.30 17.59
CA SER A 60 19.01 14.44 18.40
C SER A 60 18.04 15.38 17.68
N ALA A 61 17.72 15.12 16.41
CA ALA A 61 16.81 15.94 15.63
C ALA A 61 15.42 16.02 16.30
N PRO A 62 14.94 17.23 16.65
CA PRO A 62 13.64 17.37 17.29
C PRO A 62 12.53 17.03 16.29
N GLY A 63 11.55 16.24 16.74
CA GLY A 63 10.32 16.05 15.98
C GLY A 63 9.53 17.35 15.88
N ALA A 64 8.86 17.57 14.76
CA ALA A 64 8.01 18.76 14.55
C ALA A 64 6.79 18.83 15.49
N GLY A 65 6.51 17.77 16.25
CA GLY A 65 5.33 17.66 17.11
C GLY A 65 4.04 17.48 16.30
N GLY A 66 2.89 17.46 16.99
CA GLY A 66 1.57 17.45 16.35
C GLY A 66 1.07 16.10 15.81
N MET A 67 1.89 15.03 15.86
CA MET A 67 1.48 13.67 15.49
C MET A 67 1.93 12.69 16.56
N SER A 68 1.00 11.88 17.09
CA SER A 68 1.34 10.79 18.00
C SER A 68 2.07 9.66 17.26
N VAL A 69 2.91 8.90 17.97
CA VAL A 69 3.62 7.74 17.38
C VAL A 69 2.62 6.75 16.79
N GLY A 70 1.47 6.55 17.43
CA GLY A 70 0.44 5.64 16.95
C GLY A 70 -0.26 6.10 15.67
N LEU A 71 -0.46 7.41 15.50
CA LEU A 71 -0.96 7.98 14.26
C LEU A 71 0.09 7.90 13.13
N ALA A 72 1.37 8.09 13.46
CA ALA A 72 2.47 7.89 12.51
C ALA A 72 2.53 6.42 12.02
N ILE A 73 2.44 5.45 12.93
CA ILE A 73 2.34 4.02 12.58
C ILE A 73 1.11 3.78 11.69
N SER A 74 -0.05 4.32 12.06
CA SER A 74 -1.30 4.15 11.29
C SER A 74 -1.21 4.78 9.90
N THR A 75 -0.47 5.87 9.74
CA THR A 75 -0.21 6.51 8.45
C THR A 75 0.66 5.61 7.56
N VAL A 76 1.74 5.04 8.11
CA VAL A 76 2.61 4.09 7.40
C VAL A 76 1.84 2.84 7.00
N VAL A 77 1.01 2.30 7.91
CA VAL A 77 0.11 1.18 7.60
C VAL A 77 -0.86 1.57 6.49
N GLY A 78 -1.55 2.71 6.61
CA GLY A 78 -2.55 3.15 5.62
C GLY A 78 -1.99 3.35 4.22
N ALA A 79 -0.75 3.84 4.11
CA ALA A 79 -0.07 3.99 2.82
C ALA A 79 0.25 2.65 2.13
N ASN A 80 0.30 1.53 2.87
CA ASN A 80 0.84 0.26 2.36
C ASN A 80 -0.05 -0.97 2.58
N ILE A 81 -1.12 -0.85 3.37
CA ILE A 81 -1.95 -1.98 3.80
C ILE A 81 -2.60 -2.71 2.62
N LEU A 82 -2.92 -2.00 1.54
CA LEU A 82 -3.46 -2.62 0.32
C LEU A 82 -2.47 -3.58 -0.32
N MET A 83 -1.15 -3.33 -0.23
CA MET A 83 -0.16 -4.30 -0.71
C MET A 83 -0.21 -5.60 0.09
N ALA A 84 -0.46 -5.52 1.41
CA ALA A 84 -0.55 -6.69 2.27
C ALA A 84 -1.86 -7.46 2.03
N VAL A 85 -2.99 -6.76 1.98
CA VAL A 85 -4.32 -7.35 1.78
C VAL A 85 -4.47 -7.94 0.37
N SER A 86 -3.88 -7.32 -0.64
CA SER A 86 -3.82 -7.84 -2.02
C SER A 86 -2.65 -8.78 -2.27
N GLY A 87 -1.85 -9.11 -1.25
CA GLY A 87 -0.73 -10.07 -1.37
C GLY A 87 -1.11 -11.39 -2.08
N PRO A 88 -2.28 -12.00 -1.77
CA PRO A 88 -2.75 -13.20 -2.46
C PRO A 88 -2.87 -13.08 -3.99
N ASP A 89 -3.13 -11.88 -4.53
CA ASP A 89 -3.27 -11.65 -5.97
C ASP A 89 -1.96 -11.92 -6.74
N LEU A 90 -0.83 -11.70 -6.07
CA LEU A 90 0.50 -11.92 -6.62
C LEU A 90 1.05 -13.29 -6.20
N THR A 91 0.86 -13.69 -4.94
CA THR A 91 1.41 -14.96 -4.45
C THR A 91 0.70 -16.18 -5.04
N ARG A 92 -0.49 -16.04 -5.63
CA ARG A 92 -1.15 -17.14 -6.37
C ARG A 92 -0.33 -17.67 -7.54
N TYR A 93 0.64 -16.90 -8.04
CA TYR A 93 1.56 -17.31 -9.09
C TYR A 93 2.82 -18.01 -8.57
N ALA A 94 3.04 -18.04 -7.26
CA ALA A 94 4.15 -18.78 -6.66
C ALA A 94 3.93 -20.30 -6.81
N ARG A 95 5.01 -21.07 -7.01
CA ARG A 95 4.89 -22.51 -7.26
C ARG A 95 4.56 -23.28 -5.99
N THR A 96 4.99 -22.74 -4.85
CA THR A 96 4.77 -23.34 -3.52
C THR A 96 4.41 -22.28 -2.49
N GLY A 97 3.76 -22.68 -1.40
CA GLY A 97 3.45 -21.78 -0.29
C GLY A 97 4.70 -21.12 0.30
N LEU A 98 5.82 -21.86 0.37
CA LEU A 98 7.10 -21.31 0.85
C LEU A 98 7.65 -20.22 -0.08
N GLU A 99 7.54 -20.39 -1.40
CA GLU A 99 7.92 -19.34 -2.37
C GLU A 99 7.05 -18.09 -2.22
N GLY A 100 5.74 -18.26 -1.98
CA GLY A 100 4.84 -17.14 -1.68
C GLY A 100 5.19 -16.41 -0.38
N VAL A 101 5.56 -17.14 0.67
CA VAL A 101 6.02 -16.52 1.93
C VAL A 101 7.34 -15.77 1.72
N LYS A 102 8.27 -16.32 0.94
CA LYS A 102 9.55 -15.67 0.62
C LYS A 102 9.37 -14.38 -0.17
N SER A 103 8.40 -14.32 -1.10
CA SER A 103 8.16 -13.09 -1.86
C SER A 103 7.58 -11.99 -0.98
N VAL A 104 6.65 -12.32 -0.08
CA VAL A 104 6.07 -11.35 0.86
C VAL A 104 7.07 -10.93 1.93
N SER A 105 7.95 -11.82 2.40
CA SER A 105 8.95 -11.47 3.41
C SER A 105 9.97 -10.45 2.90
N GLY A 106 10.28 -10.47 1.60
CA GLY A 106 11.09 -9.44 0.96
C GLY A 106 10.48 -8.04 1.11
N LEU A 107 9.15 -7.91 0.95
CA LEU A 107 8.44 -6.66 1.19
C LEU A 107 8.45 -6.29 2.68
N ALA A 108 8.16 -7.24 3.55
CA ALA A 108 8.09 -7.02 5.00
C ALA A 108 9.42 -6.55 5.61
N ALA A 109 10.55 -7.07 5.12
CA ALA A 109 11.89 -6.68 5.57
C ALA A 109 12.45 -5.48 4.80
N GLY A 110 12.25 -5.43 3.49
CA GLY A 110 12.82 -4.40 2.62
C GLY A 110 12.15 -3.04 2.80
N TYR A 111 10.83 -3.01 3.00
CA TYR A 111 10.09 -1.75 3.07
C TYR A 111 10.48 -0.88 4.28
N PRO A 112 10.59 -1.40 5.52
CA PRO A 112 11.10 -0.63 6.65
C PRO A 112 12.51 -0.08 6.43
N LEU A 113 13.40 -0.86 5.80
CA LEU A 113 14.77 -0.43 5.52
C LEU A 113 14.80 0.73 4.52
N ILE A 114 13.99 0.67 3.47
CA ILE A 114 13.86 1.75 2.48
C ILE A 114 13.28 3.00 3.15
N MET A 115 12.26 2.85 4.00
CA MET A 115 11.67 3.98 4.74
C MET A 115 12.70 4.66 5.65
N LEU A 116 13.46 3.89 6.43
CA LEU A 116 14.55 4.43 7.26
C LEU A 116 15.61 5.14 6.40
N ALA A 117 16.06 4.51 5.31
CA ALA A 117 17.04 5.10 4.40
C ALA A 117 16.52 6.40 3.75
N SER A 118 15.22 6.48 3.44
CA SER A 118 14.60 7.68 2.87
C SER A 118 14.41 8.81 3.90
N GLY A 119 14.22 8.47 5.17
CA GLY A 119 14.07 9.45 6.26
C GLY A 119 15.38 10.20 6.57
N ILE A 120 16.53 9.55 6.42
CA ILE A 120 17.86 10.16 6.66
C ILE A 120 18.07 11.46 5.86
N PRO A 121 18.00 11.47 4.51
CA PRO A 121 18.14 12.70 3.74
C PRO A 121 17.07 13.74 4.07
N ALA A 122 15.83 13.31 4.33
CA ALA A 122 14.75 14.24 4.64
C ALA A 122 14.99 15.00 5.95
N LEU A 123 15.48 14.31 6.98
CA LEU A 123 15.87 14.90 8.26
C LEU A 123 17.11 15.77 8.12
N ALA A 124 18.14 15.27 7.43
CA ALA A 124 19.42 15.97 7.26
C ALA A 124 19.28 17.33 6.56
N PHE A 125 18.38 17.43 5.58
CA PHE A 125 18.14 18.65 4.81
C PHE A 125 16.88 19.42 5.24
N ALA A 126 16.13 18.93 6.23
CA ALA A 126 14.84 19.47 6.64
C ALA A 126 13.90 19.73 5.45
N GLU A 127 13.88 18.80 4.48
CA GLU A 127 13.13 18.91 3.23
C GLU A 127 12.44 17.58 2.93
N SER A 128 11.18 17.61 2.55
CA SER A 128 10.38 16.42 2.24
C SER A 128 10.34 16.11 0.74
N ASP A 129 10.63 17.09 -0.11
CA ASP A 129 10.72 16.89 -1.55
C ASP A 129 12.05 16.22 -1.91
N ILE A 130 11.96 14.92 -2.19
CA ILE A 130 13.14 14.11 -2.52
C ILE A 130 13.91 14.67 -3.71
N MET A 131 13.25 15.24 -4.73
CA MET A 131 13.94 15.76 -5.90
C MET A 131 14.75 17.01 -5.58
N LYS A 132 14.27 17.87 -4.69
CA LYS A 132 15.08 19.00 -4.19
C LYS A 132 16.30 18.51 -3.43
N ILE A 133 16.16 17.46 -2.62
CA ILE A 133 17.32 16.87 -1.93
C ILE A 133 18.34 16.33 -2.94
N MET A 134 17.89 15.66 -4.00
CA MET A 134 18.78 15.14 -5.04
C MET A 134 19.50 16.26 -5.80
N VAL A 135 18.87 17.43 -5.98
CA VAL A 135 19.52 18.64 -6.50
C VAL A 135 20.62 19.13 -5.56
N LEU A 136 20.35 19.24 -4.26
CA LEU A 136 21.34 19.64 -3.25
C LEU A 136 22.53 18.67 -3.14
N LEU A 137 22.29 17.39 -3.43
CA LEU A 137 23.32 16.35 -3.48
C LEU A 137 24.05 16.26 -4.82
N GLY A 138 23.63 17.00 -5.85
CA GLY A 138 24.25 16.98 -7.18
C GLY A 138 23.94 15.73 -8.02
N VAL A 139 22.93 14.95 -7.64
CA VAL A 139 22.54 13.67 -8.27
C VAL A 139 21.13 13.70 -8.87
N ALA A 140 20.60 14.90 -9.14
CA ALA A 140 19.23 15.10 -9.62
C ALA A 140 18.90 14.33 -10.91
N LEU A 141 19.83 14.31 -11.88
CA LEU A 141 19.57 13.65 -13.17
C LEU A 141 19.42 12.12 -13.03
N PRO A 142 20.38 11.38 -12.43
CA PRO A 142 20.18 9.95 -12.21
C PRO A 142 18.99 9.67 -11.29
N ALA A 143 18.75 10.50 -10.26
CA ALA A 143 17.57 10.39 -9.41
C ALA A 143 16.26 10.51 -10.20
N LEU A 144 16.18 11.45 -11.13
CA LEU A 144 14.98 11.67 -11.94
C LEU A 144 14.65 10.44 -12.79
N PHE A 145 15.65 9.86 -13.46
CA PHE A 145 15.45 8.62 -14.23
C PHE A 145 14.95 7.51 -13.32
N ILE A 146 15.64 7.29 -12.20
CA ILE A 146 15.30 6.26 -11.22
C ILE A 146 13.87 6.44 -10.69
N LEU A 147 13.49 7.67 -10.33
CA LEU A 147 12.16 8.02 -9.83
C LEU A 147 11.07 7.76 -10.88
N VAL A 148 11.28 8.22 -12.12
CA VAL A 148 10.32 8.00 -13.22
C VAL A 148 10.12 6.52 -13.47
N PHE A 149 11.21 5.74 -13.58
CA PHE A 149 11.14 4.30 -13.82
C PHE A 149 10.51 3.53 -12.66
N SER A 150 10.86 3.86 -11.42
CA SER A 150 10.27 3.24 -10.24
C SER A 150 8.77 3.54 -10.16
N THR A 151 8.37 4.78 -10.45
CA THR A 151 6.95 5.17 -10.46
C THR A 151 6.20 4.42 -11.56
N TRP A 152 6.85 4.20 -12.70
CA TRP A 152 6.27 3.47 -13.83
C TRP A 152 5.94 2.02 -13.49
N THR A 153 6.88 1.29 -12.86
CA THR A 153 6.69 -0.11 -12.49
C THR A 153 5.60 -0.24 -11.42
N THR A 154 5.64 0.57 -10.37
CA THR A 154 4.65 0.56 -9.29
C THR A 154 3.24 0.88 -9.83
N ASN A 155 3.10 1.92 -10.66
CA ASN A 155 1.79 2.29 -11.20
C ASN A 155 1.19 1.22 -12.11
N THR A 156 2.03 0.46 -12.81
CA THR A 156 1.54 -0.66 -13.60
C THR A 156 0.98 -1.77 -12.71
N VAL A 157 1.71 -2.15 -11.65
CA VAL A 157 1.22 -3.16 -10.70
C VAL A 157 -0.08 -2.70 -10.05
N ASN A 158 -0.18 -1.42 -9.67
CA ASN A 158 -1.40 -0.84 -9.11
C ASN A 158 -2.58 -0.93 -10.08
N LEU A 159 -2.38 -0.58 -11.36
CA LEU A 159 -3.44 -0.68 -12.38
C LEU A 159 -3.84 -2.13 -12.62
N TYR A 160 -2.88 -3.06 -12.65
CA TYR A 160 -3.15 -4.49 -12.78
C TYR A 160 -4.03 -5.02 -11.63
N SER A 161 -3.66 -4.73 -10.38
CA SER A 161 -4.44 -5.13 -9.20
C SER A 161 -5.84 -4.51 -9.19
N ALA A 162 -5.96 -3.24 -9.61
CA ALA A 162 -7.26 -2.58 -9.74
C ALA A 162 -8.14 -3.28 -10.79
N VAL A 163 -7.59 -3.60 -11.97
CA VAL A 163 -8.32 -4.31 -13.03
C VAL A 163 -8.74 -5.70 -12.57
N LEU A 164 -7.87 -6.45 -11.90
CA LEU A 164 -8.20 -7.78 -11.39
C LEU A 164 -9.37 -7.73 -10.41
N THR A 165 -9.35 -6.76 -9.48
CA THR A 165 -10.43 -6.54 -8.52
C THR A 165 -11.73 -6.15 -9.23
N LEU A 166 -11.67 -5.18 -10.15
CA LEU A 166 -12.83 -4.72 -10.90
C LEU A 166 -13.41 -5.81 -11.80
N ALA A 167 -12.58 -6.66 -12.42
CA ALA A 167 -13.04 -7.74 -13.29
C ALA A 167 -13.81 -8.82 -12.52
N ALA A 168 -13.46 -9.04 -11.23
CA ALA A 168 -14.21 -9.93 -10.36
C ALA A 168 -15.62 -9.40 -10.05
N SER A 169 -15.78 -8.08 -9.91
CA SER A 169 -17.07 -7.43 -9.61
C SER A 169 -17.90 -7.12 -10.87
N PHE A 170 -17.24 -6.74 -11.98
CA PHE A 170 -17.85 -6.19 -13.18
C PHE A 170 -17.57 -7.04 -14.42
N ARG A 171 -17.99 -8.31 -14.38
CA ARG A 171 -17.72 -9.34 -15.39
C ARG A 171 -18.22 -9.03 -16.82
N ARG A 172 -19.03 -7.99 -16.99
CA ARG A 172 -19.56 -7.56 -18.30
C ARG A 172 -18.55 -6.76 -19.12
N PHE A 173 -17.58 -6.12 -18.48
CA PHE A 173 -16.60 -5.28 -19.15
C PHE A 173 -15.29 -6.04 -19.38
N SER A 174 -14.62 -5.74 -20.48
CA SER A 174 -13.28 -6.27 -20.74
C SER A 174 -12.23 -5.64 -19.83
N ASP A 175 -11.15 -6.36 -19.55
CA ASP A 175 -10.00 -5.87 -18.78
C ASP A 175 -9.47 -4.54 -19.30
N LYS A 176 -9.48 -4.34 -20.63
CA LYS A 176 -9.07 -3.08 -21.25
C LYS A 176 -10.00 -1.92 -20.89
N GLN A 177 -11.31 -2.13 -20.88
CA GLN A 177 -12.29 -1.10 -20.51
C GLN A 177 -12.14 -0.73 -19.02
N LEU A 178 -11.96 -1.73 -18.17
CA LEU A 178 -11.73 -1.53 -16.74
C LEU A 178 -10.41 -0.79 -16.48
N ALA A 179 -9.35 -1.13 -17.21
CA ALA A 179 -8.05 -0.44 -17.13
C ALA A 179 -8.15 1.03 -17.54
N MET A 180 -8.84 1.33 -18.65
CA MET A 180 -9.05 2.72 -19.09
C MET A 180 -9.88 3.51 -18.07
N ALA A 181 -10.94 2.91 -17.51
CA ALA A 181 -11.76 3.58 -16.50
C ALA A 181 -10.96 3.86 -15.21
N ALA A 182 -10.24 2.86 -14.70
CA ALA A 182 -9.41 3.02 -13.51
C ALA A 182 -8.27 4.03 -13.73
N GLY A 183 -7.59 3.98 -14.87
CA GLY A 183 -6.54 4.94 -15.26
C GLY A 183 -7.08 6.37 -15.40
N ALA A 184 -8.27 6.53 -15.98
CA ALA A 184 -8.93 7.83 -16.08
C ALA A 184 -9.29 8.40 -14.70
N LEU A 185 -9.84 7.58 -13.79
CA LEU A 185 -10.14 8.00 -12.42
C LEU A 185 -8.89 8.38 -11.64
N GLY A 186 -7.81 7.60 -11.75
CA GLY A 186 -6.52 7.92 -11.13
C GLY A 186 -5.92 9.21 -11.68
N THR A 187 -5.98 9.41 -13.01
CA THR A 187 -5.51 10.63 -13.68
C THR A 187 -6.32 11.84 -13.23
N LEU A 188 -7.64 11.71 -13.10
CA LEU A 188 -8.51 12.77 -12.61
C LEU A 188 -8.12 13.16 -11.17
N GLY A 189 -7.92 12.19 -10.27
CA GLY A 189 -7.45 12.46 -8.92
C GLY A 189 -6.09 13.17 -8.89
N ALA A 190 -5.15 12.76 -9.75
CA ALA A 190 -3.84 13.40 -9.86
C ALA A 190 -3.94 14.85 -10.34
N VAL A 191 -4.78 15.13 -11.35
CA VAL A 191 -5.01 16.49 -11.89
C VAL A 191 -5.74 17.38 -10.89
N LEU A 192 -6.66 16.81 -10.10
CA LEU A 192 -7.40 17.53 -9.05
C LEU A 192 -6.58 17.75 -7.77
N GLY A 193 -5.32 17.33 -7.71
CA GLY A 193 -4.45 17.61 -6.57
C GLY A 193 -4.63 16.66 -5.39
N ILE A 194 -4.90 15.37 -5.62
CA ILE A 194 -4.97 14.36 -4.53
C ILE A 194 -3.74 14.39 -3.59
N MET A 195 -2.58 14.82 -4.11
CA MET A 195 -1.35 14.97 -3.33
C MET A 195 -1.43 16.07 -2.26
N ASP A 196 -2.28 17.08 -2.44
CA ASP A 196 -2.48 18.15 -1.45
C ASP A 196 -3.19 17.64 -0.18
N VAL A 197 -3.93 16.53 -0.31
CA VAL A 197 -4.64 15.83 0.79
C VAL A 197 -4.11 14.41 1.02
N PHE A 198 -2.83 14.18 0.70
CA PHE A 198 -2.22 12.84 0.77
C PHE A 198 -2.35 12.19 2.15
N LEU A 199 -2.03 12.91 3.23
CA LEU A 199 -2.10 12.38 4.60
C LEU A 199 -3.54 11.97 5.00
N PRO A 200 -4.56 12.85 4.89
CA PRO A 200 -5.95 12.44 5.08
C PRO A 200 -6.37 11.24 4.22
N PHE A 201 -5.94 11.20 2.96
CA PHE A 201 -6.26 10.11 2.04
C PHE A 201 -5.69 8.77 2.53
N VAL A 202 -4.40 8.68 2.87
CA VAL A 202 -3.81 7.42 3.35
C VAL A 202 -4.32 7.00 4.72
N LEU A 203 -4.70 7.95 5.60
CA LEU A 203 -5.33 7.64 6.88
C LEU A 203 -6.70 6.99 6.69
N ILE A 204 -7.54 7.54 5.80
CA ILE A 204 -8.83 6.93 5.45
C ILE A 204 -8.62 5.53 4.87
N LEU A 205 -7.64 5.35 3.99
CA LEU A 205 -7.29 4.03 3.46
C LEU A 205 -6.88 3.06 4.58
N GLY A 206 -6.06 3.48 5.55
CA GLY A 206 -5.71 2.65 6.71
C GLY A 206 -6.92 2.25 7.54
N ILE A 207 -7.77 3.22 7.88
CA ILE A 207 -8.99 3.01 8.68
C ILE A 207 -9.93 1.99 8.01
N ALA A 208 -10.08 2.06 6.68
CA ALA A 208 -10.99 1.18 5.94
C ALA A 208 -10.35 -0.17 5.55
N ALA A 209 -9.08 -0.20 5.16
CA ALA A 209 -8.46 -1.40 4.61
C ALA A 209 -7.86 -2.31 5.68
N THR A 210 -7.36 -1.77 6.79
CA THR A 210 -6.76 -2.60 7.85
C THR A 210 -7.74 -3.60 8.49
N PRO A 211 -9.03 -3.26 8.75
CA PRO A 211 -10.03 -4.22 9.20
C PRO A 211 -10.21 -5.45 8.28
N ILE A 212 -9.96 -5.31 6.97
CA ILE A 212 -10.02 -6.43 6.01
C ILE A 212 -8.99 -7.51 6.37
N ALA A 213 -7.77 -7.09 6.75
CA ALA A 213 -6.74 -8.01 7.21
C ALA A 213 -7.19 -8.80 8.46
N GLY A 214 -7.87 -8.14 9.40
CA GLY A 214 -8.45 -8.79 10.58
C GLY A 214 -9.44 -9.89 10.22
N VAL A 215 -10.35 -9.62 9.27
CA VAL A 215 -11.29 -10.61 8.73
C VAL A 215 -10.55 -11.78 8.08
N TYR A 216 -9.54 -11.51 7.24
CA TYR A 216 -8.76 -12.56 6.58
C TYR A 216 -8.07 -13.49 7.58
N ILE A 217 -7.40 -12.91 8.58
CA ILE A 217 -6.69 -13.68 9.61
C ILE A 217 -7.68 -14.55 10.41
N ALA A 218 -8.83 -14.00 10.80
CA ALA A 218 -9.86 -14.74 11.52
C ALA A 218 -10.45 -15.88 10.68
N ASP A 219 -10.78 -15.61 9.40
CA ASP A 219 -11.33 -16.62 8.50
C ASP A 219 -10.36 -17.77 8.28
N PHE A 220 -9.09 -17.45 8.01
CA PHE A 220 -8.07 -18.42 7.67
C PHE A 220 -7.65 -19.28 8.87
N PHE A 221 -7.26 -18.66 9.97
CA PHE A 221 -6.67 -19.37 11.11
C PHE A 221 -7.68 -19.94 12.10
N LEU A 222 -8.87 -19.34 12.25
CA LEU A 222 -9.84 -19.74 13.29
C LEU A 222 -11.08 -20.46 12.76
N LEU A 223 -11.56 -20.12 11.56
CA LEU A 223 -12.88 -20.56 11.08
C LEU A 223 -12.79 -21.65 10.02
N SER A 224 -12.05 -21.39 8.95
CA SER A 224 -11.98 -22.27 7.78
C SER A 224 -10.97 -23.40 7.96
N GLY A 225 -10.09 -23.34 8.97
CA GLY A 225 -9.15 -24.42 9.32
C GLY A 225 -8.31 -24.88 8.13
N SER A 226 -7.93 -23.95 7.24
CA SER A 226 -7.25 -24.17 5.95
C SER A 226 -8.03 -24.93 4.84
N ASP A 227 -9.31 -25.28 5.03
CA ASP A 227 -10.10 -25.98 4.00
C ASP A 227 -10.75 -25.03 2.98
N TYR A 228 -9.95 -24.58 2.02
CA TYR A 228 -10.32 -23.68 0.92
C TYR A 228 -10.56 -24.42 -0.42
N ARG A 229 -11.09 -25.65 -0.38
CA ARG A 229 -11.47 -26.37 -1.61
C ARG A 229 -12.57 -25.62 -2.37
N LEU A 230 -12.41 -25.50 -3.69
CA LEU A 230 -13.33 -24.78 -4.59
C LEU A 230 -14.79 -25.21 -4.44
N GLU A 231 -15.03 -26.50 -4.23
CA GLU A 231 -16.37 -27.08 -4.02
C GLU A 231 -17.06 -26.48 -2.78
N ARG A 232 -16.33 -26.32 -1.67
CA ARG A 232 -16.84 -25.74 -0.43
C ARG A 232 -17.01 -24.22 -0.52
N LEU A 233 -16.15 -23.56 -1.30
CA LEU A 233 -16.26 -22.12 -1.57
C LEU A 233 -17.50 -21.82 -2.42
N SER A 234 -17.80 -22.66 -3.42
CA SER A 234 -18.99 -22.55 -4.28
C SER A 234 -20.30 -22.71 -3.50
N ALA A 235 -20.27 -23.45 -2.38
CA ALA A 235 -21.41 -23.65 -1.50
C ALA A 235 -21.62 -22.52 -0.47
N ARG A 236 -20.69 -21.56 -0.36
CA ARG A 236 -20.86 -20.41 0.54
C ARG A 236 -21.92 -19.45 -0.02
N PRO A 237 -22.66 -18.74 0.85
CA PRO A 237 -23.54 -17.66 0.41
C PRO A 237 -22.76 -16.64 -0.43
N PRO A 238 -23.41 -16.02 -1.43
CA PRO A 238 -22.76 -15.03 -2.29
C PRO A 238 -22.28 -13.80 -1.52
N VAL A 239 -22.85 -13.54 -0.34
CA VAL A 239 -22.50 -12.42 0.54
C VAL A 239 -22.15 -12.93 1.94
N GLY A 240 -20.93 -12.63 2.39
CA GLY A 240 -20.47 -12.91 3.75
C GLY A 240 -20.88 -11.81 4.73
N TYR A 241 -22.13 -11.79 5.17
CA TYR A 241 -22.63 -10.73 6.08
C TYR A 241 -21.83 -10.61 7.39
N SER A 242 -21.33 -11.73 7.95
CA SER A 242 -20.47 -11.68 9.15
C SER A 242 -19.18 -10.91 8.89
N ALA A 243 -18.53 -11.16 7.74
CA ALA A 243 -17.33 -10.46 7.32
C ALA A 243 -17.60 -8.96 7.05
N LEU A 244 -18.71 -8.65 6.39
CA LEU A 244 -19.10 -7.25 6.12
C LEU A 244 -19.38 -6.47 7.40
N LEU A 245 -20.14 -7.05 8.34
CA LEU A 245 -20.43 -6.41 9.63
C LEU A 245 -19.15 -6.25 10.46
N ALA A 246 -18.28 -7.26 10.46
CA ALA A 246 -16.99 -7.19 11.13
C ALA A 246 -16.09 -6.09 10.56
N TRP A 247 -16.04 -5.97 9.24
CA TRP A 247 -15.33 -4.90 8.55
C TRP A 247 -15.89 -3.52 8.90
N ILE A 248 -17.21 -3.30 8.78
CA ILE A 248 -17.85 -2.02 9.11
C ILE A 248 -17.55 -1.60 10.56
N ALA A 249 -17.72 -2.52 11.51
CA ALA A 249 -17.47 -2.23 12.92
C ALA A 249 -15.98 -1.95 13.19
N GLY A 250 -15.08 -2.73 12.60
CA GLY A 250 -13.64 -2.49 12.71
C GLY A 250 -13.22 -1.15 12.12
N THR A 251 -13.78 -0.75 10.97
CA THR A 251 -13.58 0.57 10.39
C THR A 251 -14.11 1.67 11.30
N GLY A 252 -15.29 1.48 11.91
CA GLY A 252 -15.84 2.42 12.89
C GLY A 252 -14.95 2.58 14.14
N VAL A 253 -14.40 1.48 14.65
CA VAL A 253 -13.45 1.50 15.78
C VAL A 253 -12.16 2.22 15.41
N ALA A 254 -11.57 1.92 14.25
CA ALA A 254 -10.38 2.62 13.78
C ALA A 254 -10.63 4.12 13.57
N ALA A 255 -11.80 4.50 13.05
CA ALA A 255 -12.17 5.90 12.87
C ALA A 255 -12.34 6.62 14.23
N ALA A 256 -12.98 5.98 15.20
CA ALA A 256 -13.12 6.52 16.56
C ALA A 256 -11.76 6.66 17.26
N ALA A 257 -10.87 5.67 17.07
CA ALA A 257 -9.52 5.72 17.62
C ALA A 257 -8.65 6.79 16.97
N ASN A 258 -8.80 7.02 15.67
CA ASN A 258 -8.11 8.11 14.97
C ASN A 258 -8.56 9.49 15.45
N GLN A 259 -9.78 9.61 15.97
CA GLN A 259 -10.31 10.85 16.58
C GLN A 259 -10.12 10.91 18.10
N GLU A 260 -9.35 9.98 18.67
CA GLU A 260 -9.08 9.89 20.11
C GLU A 260 -10.34 9.69 20.97
N LEU A 261 -11.45 9.25 20.37
CA LEU A 261 -12.73 8.98 21.06
C LEU A 261 -12.72 7.65 21.81
N LEU A 262 -11.83 6.73 21.40
CA LEU A 262 -11.66 5.39 21.93
C LEU A 262 -10.20 4.99 21.73
N ALA A 263 -9.63 4.16 22.60
CA ALA A 263 -8.30 3.59 22.38
C ALA A 263 -8.27 2.16 22.95
N LEU A 264 -8.31 1.14 22.06
CA LEU A 264 -8.03 -0.24 22.46
C LEU A 264 -6.51 -0.45 22.58
N THR A 265 -5.78 0.16 21.65
CA THR A 265 -4.32 0.31 21.67
C THR A 265 -3.96 1.78 21.43
N THR A 266 -2.68 2.08 21.28
CA THR A 266 -2.24 3.42 20.83
C THR A 266 -2.27 3.59 19.32
N VAL A 267 -2.58 2.54 18.54
CA VAL A 267 -2.49 2.53 17.07
C VAL A 267 -3.89 2.32 16.46
N PRO A 268 -4.56 3.37 15.94
CA PRO A 268 -5.90 3.27 15.36
C PRO A 268 -6.08 2.15 14.31
N ALA A 269 -5.08 1.94 13.46
CA ALA A 269 -5.12 0.86 12.47
C ALA A 269 -5.18 -0.54 13.13
N ALA A 270 -4.43 -0.75 14.22
CA ALA A 270 -4.45 -2.00 14.97
C ALA A 270 -5.80 -2.23 15.66
N ASP A 271 -6.40 -1.19 16.22
CA ASP A 271 -7.71 -1.25 16.89
C ASP A 271 -8.80 -1.74 15.92
N GLY A 272 -8.82 -1.21 14.70
CA GLY A 272 -9.74 -1.67 13.67
C GLY A 272 -9.50 -3.12 13.23
N MET A 273 -8.22 -3.51 13.08
CA MET A 273 -7.84 -4.88 12.73
C MET A 273 -8.32 -5.88 13.79
N ILE A 274 -8.02 -5.61 15.06
CA ILE A 274 -8.34 -6.47 16.19
C ILE A 274 -9.86 -6.58 16.34
N SER A 275 -10.57 -5.46 16.24
CA SER A 275 -12.03 -5.43 16.34
C SER A 275 -12.70 -6.25 15.24
N ALA A 276 -12.26 -6.11 13.99
CA ALA A 276 -12.78 -6.90 12.88
C ALA A 276 -12.44 -8.40 13.01
N PHE A 277 -11.22 -8.73 13.45
CA PHE A 277 -10.81 -10.10 13.72
C PHE A 277 -11.72 -10.77 14.76
N VAL A 278 -11.88 -10.15 15.93
CA VAL A 278 -12.70 -10.69 17.02
C VAL A 278 -14.15 -10.82 16.59
N LEU A 279 -14.71 -9.77 15.98
CA LEU A 279 -16.12 -9.75 15.61
C LEU A 279 -16.43 -10.77 14.51
N HIS A 280 -15.56 -10.93 13.50
CA HIS A 280 -15.74 -11.96 12.47
C HIS A 280 -15.68 -13.37 13.06
N ALA A 281 -14.72 -13.63 13.96
CA ALA A 281 -14.56 -14.91 14.63
C ALA A 281 -15.78 -15.27 15.48
N VAL A 282 -16.36 -14.28 16.18
CA VAL A 282 -17.59 -14.46 16.96
C VAL A 282 -18.77 -14.68 16.01
N LEU A 283 -19.13 -13.71 15.17
CA LEU A 283 -20.33 -13.79 14.32
C LEU A 283 -20.38 -15.06 13.47
N SER A 284 -19.24 -15.46 12.89
CA SER A 284 -19.18 -16.65 12.04
C SER A 284 -19.37 -17.96 12.83
N ARG A 285 -18.91 -18.04 14.09
CA ARG A 285 -19.18 -19.21 14.95
C ARG A 285 -20.67 -19.32 15.30
N TRP A 286 -21.37 -18.20 15.47
CA TRP A 286 -22.81 -18.19 15.74
C TRP A 286 -23.61 -18.61 14.50
N VAL A 287 -23.23 -18.11 13.32
CA VAL A 287 -23.84 -18.52 12.04
C VAL A 287 -23.60 -20.01 11.73
N LEU A 288 -22.42 -20.55 12.04
CA LEU A 288 -22.12 -21.98 11.85
C LEU A 288 -22.90 -22.87 12.83
N LYS A 289 -23.14 -22.41 14.07
CA LYS A 289 -23.96 -23.14 15.05
C LYS A 289 -25.44 -23.18 14.67
N GLY A 290 -25.99 -22.12 14.07
CA GLY A 290 -27.39 -22.09 13.63
C GLY A 290 -27.72 -22.92 12.38
N LYS A 291 -26.72 -23.54 11.74
CA LYS A 291 -26.89 -24.43 10.58
C LYS A 291 -26.68 -25.92 10.89
N ARG A 292 -26.41 -26.28 12.15
CA ARG A 292 -26.42 -27.66 12.65
C ARG A 292 -27.72 -27.92 13.39
#